data_AF-A0A2I1H113-F1
#
_entry.id   AF-A0A2I1H113-F1
#
_cell.length_a   1.000
_cell.length_b   1.000
_cell.length_c   1.000
_cell.angle_alpha   90.00
_cell.angle_beta   90.00
_cell.angle_gamma   90.00
#
_symmetry.space_group_name_H-M   'P 1'
#
loop_
_entity.id
_entity.type
_entity.pdbx_description
1 polymer ?
#
loop_
_entity_poly.entity_id
_entity_poly.type
_entity_poly.pdbx_seq_one_letter_code
_entity_poly.pdbx_strand_id
1 'polypeptide(L)'
;MSYSIQIKKAILTKNDSLNDFGYLDFDDEKYFDASYLEFDDDELYNQEITYSKLKSESHQAKSAQIRQQVRTRLAELKGVDPNLIPYPRSNDKLSEYEREIQHLEEKLVFSQISSAKQVHYPRSSFSLLEHNDLEKKSGQARSAELRQQVRNRLAELKGVDPSLIPYPRSNIKLQDYEDEILRLEIAGREFQKKLQFEKLAKKSKELKEREDNSYNSLKKYGIDDSRITTKTANKFSDSNKEQSQNKADNLRTIVFDSDEAKYYRKIAAKSDVKTRKLIKNPHLAIVDISYREDKDGRSAFWDHYTFQRITRYPTRVVGTTNNAKLLKYEIYDNANGLPISHCDPYNFKPTPPILNLYPYPSDDLHGLLLIPGSHSDISKIPNYEVRLKNDRKLVKDALNRGRPVLGICAGALEIWKLYGGKEVAVHHHSWKKMPRLTEKGRFGDNVIMHSLRIYSGSILADAMYEKAINKQKTFVTNSVHTKAMSPSIIPPNMKIVARSLQCDGAPTNRSPEDNVIEAVEMCHGAPMLLILWHPEAFNADDTDGIYHRNILTYMAKAGDAYYWKQKMLLELKEQFQFESSRFSGCSIS
;
A
#
# COMPACT_ATOMS: atom_id res chain seq x y z
N MET A 1 11.85 -76.95 20.80
CA MET A 1 10.75 -77.19 19.85
C MET A 1 10.27 -75.83 19.36
N SER A 2 10.69 -75.46 18.15
CA SER A 2 10.29 -74.23 17.47
C SER A 2 9.00 -74.48 16.71
N TYR A 3 8.02 -73.58 16.81
CA TYR A 3 6.98 -73.46 15.81
C TYR A 3 6.72 -71.98 15.48
N SER A 4 7.03 -71.66 14.22
CA SER A 4 6.66 -70.45 13.50
C SER A 4 5.23 -70.61 12.96
N ILE A 5 4.43 -69.55 12.99
CA ILE A 5 3.22 -69.47 12.16
C ILE A 5 3.23 -68.16 11.37
N GLN A 6 3.05 -68.35 10.06
CA GLN A 6 3.13 -67.39 8.97
C GLN A 6 1.87 -66.52 8.88
N ILE A 7 2.07 -65.25 8.50
CA ILE A 7 1.01 -64.34 8.05
C ILE A 7 0.76 -64.60 6.56
N LYS A 8 -0.49 -64.95 6.19
CA LYS A 8 -0.98 -64.97 4.80
C LYS A 8 -1.89 -63.77 4.55
N LYS A 9 -1.55 -63.04 3.48
CA LYS A 9 -2.35 -62.00 2.80
C LYS A 9 -3.68 -62.57 2.28
N ALA A 10 -4.74 -61.78 2.34
CA ALA A 10 -5.88 -61.86 1.42
C ALA A 10 -6.31 -60.45 0.99
N ILE A 11 -6.48 -60.30 -0.32
CA ILE A 11 -7.00 -59.13 -1.05
C ILE A 11 -8.28 -59.63 -1.76
N LEU A 12 -9.36 -58.83 -1.78
CA LEU A 12 -10.46 -58.74 -2.78
C LEU A 12 -11.56 -57.84 -2.16
N THR A 13 -11.74 -56.55 -2.52
CA THR A 13 -12.41 -55.89 -3.67
C THR A 13 -13.94 -55.72 -3.59
N LYS A 14 -14.33 -54.48 -3.93
CA LYS A 14 -15.56 -53.98 -4.62
C LYS A 14 -16.82 -53.59 -3.82
N ASN A 15 -17.13 -52.29 -3.92
CA ASN A 15 -18.38 -51.59 -4.25
C ASN A 15 -19.74 -52.13 -3.76
N ASP A 16 -20.47 -51.27 -3.04
CA ASP A 16 -21.81 -50.71 -3.37
C ASP A 16 -22.30 -49.92 -2.12
N SER A 17 -22.46 -48.60 -2.18
CA SER A 17 -23.66 -47.80 -2.51
C SER A 17 -24.65 -47.58 -1.33
N LEU A 18 -25.12 -46.32 -1.24
CA LEU A 18 -26.35 -45.80 -0.63
C LEU A 18 -26.38 -45.36 0.86
N ASN A 19 -26.46 -44.03 0.99
CA ASN A 19 -27.44 -43.22 1.73
C ASN A 19 -27.56 -43.24 3.27
N ASP A 20 -27.56 -42.00 3.78
CA ASP A 20 -28.56 -41.38 4.67
C ASP A 20 -28.35 -41.28 6.19
N PHE A 21 -28.58 -40.05 6.68
CA PHE A 21 -28.78 -39.55 8.06
C PHE A 21 -27.63 -39.74 9.08
N GLY A 22 -27.33 -38.83 10.00
CA GLY A 22 -27.96 -37.57 10.41
C GLY A 22 -27.11 -36.92 11.51
N TYR A 23 -27.45 -35.66 11.82
CA TYR A 23 -27.01 -34.90 12.98
C TYR A 23 -26.96 -35.72 14.27
N LEU A 24 -25.95 -35.51 15.13
CA LEU A 24 -26.11 -35.55 16.58
C LEU A 24 -25.00 -34.74 17.26
N ASP A 25 -25.46 -33.84 18.13
CA ASP A 25 -24.72 -33.04 19.09
C ASP A 25 -23.89 -33.88 20.06
N PHE A 26 -22.75 -33.35 20.48
CA PHE A 26 -22.06 -33.79 21.69
C PHE A 26 -21.88 -32.59 22.61
N ASP A 27 -22.81 -32.47 23.55
CA ASP A 27 -22.57 -31.88 24.86
C ASP A 27 -21.66 -32.83 25.65
N ASP A 28 -20.57 -32.30 26.21
CA ASP A 28 -19.85 -32.95 27.29
C ASP A 28 -19.57 -31.89 28.37
N GLU A 29 -20.49 -31.84 29.33
CA GLU A 29 -20.29 -31.30 30.66
C GLU A 29 -19.22 -32.10 31.39
N LYS A 30 -18.17 -31.43 31.88
CA LYS A 30 -17.42 -31.91 33.05
C LYS A 30 -17.15 -30.78 34.03
N TYR A 31 -17.97 -30.79 35.06
CA TYR A 31 -17.66 -30.53 36.46
C TYR A 31 -16.17 -30.28 36.77
N PHE A 32 -15.87 -29.11 37.32
CA PHE A 32 -14.90 -29.01 38.40
C PHE A 32 -15.41 -28.08 39.50
N ASP A 33 -15.31 -28.62 40.70
CA ASP A 33 -15.90 -28.22 41.96
C ASP A 33 -15.26 -26.93 42.51
N ALA A 34 -16.08 -26.14 43.20
CA ALA A 34 -15.72 -24.87 43.81
C ALA A 34 -15.54 -25.05 45.32
N SER A 35 -14.46 -24.50 45.88
CA SER A 35 -14.42 -24.20 47.31
C SER A 35 -13.76 -22.85 47.58
N TYR A 36 -14.60 -21.97 48.13
CA TYR A 36 -14.36 -20.98 49.19
C TYR A 36 -13.09 -20.12 49.19
N LEU A 37 -13.29 -18.79 49.07
CA LEU A 37 -12.86 -17.82 50.07
C LEU A 37 -13.64 -16.50 49.89
N GLU A 38 -14.49 -16.20 50.87
CA GLU A 38 -15.10 -14.89 51.11
C GLU A 38 -14.02 -13.89 51.54
N PHE A 39 -14.13 -12.62 51.11
CA PHE A 39 -13.74 -11.46 51.91
C PHE A 39 -14.56 -10.24 51.48
N ASP A 40 -15.08 -9.57 52.51
CA ASP A 40 -15.89 -8.35 52.48
C ASP A 40 -15.12 -7.11 52.03
N ASP A 41 -15.92 -6.08 51.73
CA ASP A 41 -15.58 -4.69 51.38
C ASP A 41 -14.53 -4.03 52.30
N ASP A 42 -13.60 -3.28 51.70
CA ASP A 42 -13.23 -1.95 52.20
C ASP A 42 -12.35 -1.15 51.20
N GLU A 43 -12.52 0.17 51.30
CA GLU A 43 -12.09 1.26 50.44
C GLU A 43 -10.57 1.51 50.26
N LEU A 44 -10.28 2.26 49.19
CA LEU A 44 -9.21 3.27 49.02
C LEU A 44 -7.75 2.83 48.77
N TYR A 45 -7.21 3.42 47.68
CA TYR A 45 -5.80 3.76 47.42
C TYR A 45 -4.76 2.62 47.35
N ASN A 46 -4.33 2.29 46.13
CA ASN A 46 -3.01 2.71 45.62
C ASN A 46 -2.75 2.15 44.21
N GLN A 47 -2.80 3.03 43.21
CA GLN A 47 -2.10 2.87 41.94
C GLN A 47 -0.60 2.99 42.21
N GLU A 48 0.18 1.93 42.03
CA GLU A 48 1.60 1.92 41.58
C GLU A 48 2.30 0.57 41.84
N ILE A 49 1.79 -0.56 41.35
CA ILE A 49 2.64 -1.75 41.18
C ILE A 49 2.20 -2.53 39.95
N THR A 50 2.65 -2.15 38.75
CA THR A 50 2.96 -3.12 37.67
C THR A 50 3.69 -2.46 36.49
N TYR A 51 5.01 -2.32 36.59
CA TYR A 51 5.87 -2.09 35.40
C TYR A 51 6.97 -3.16 35.24
N SER A 52 6.85 -4.30 35.92
CA SER A 52 7.86 -5.35 35.90
C SER A 52 7.29 -6.78 35.82
N LYS A 53 6.18 -6.97 35.09
CA LYS A 53 5.63 -8.31 34.82
C LYS A 53 4.98 -8.48 33.44
N LEU A 54 5.62 -8.01 32.37
CA LEU A 54 5.24 -8.41 31.00
C LEU A 54 6.01 -9.68 30.61
N LYS A 55 5.62 -10.80 31.23
CA LYS A 55 5.96 -12.16 30.79
C LYS A 55 4.64 -12.85 30.43
N SER A 56 4.46 -13.09 29.12
CA SER A 56 3.39 -13.88 28.48
C SER A 56 1.95 -13.61 28.96
N GLU A 57 1.33 -12.53 28.49
CA GLU A 57 -0.13 -12.43 28.53
C GLU A 57 -0.74 -13.47 27.58
N SER A 58 -1.64 -14.30 28.11
CA SER A 58 -2.37 -15.30 27.32
C SER A 58 -3.23 -14.61 26.24
N HIS A 59 -3.50 -15.30 25.14
CA HIS A 59 -4.36 -14.79 24.07
C HIS A 59 -5.75 -14.36 24.60
N GLN A 60 -6.21 -14.99 25.69
CA GLN A 60 -7.46 -14.64 26.36
C GLN A 60 -7.39 -13.28 27.06
N ALA A 61 -6.27 -12.94 27.72
CA ALA A 61 -6.09 -11.65 28.37
C ALA A 61 -6.09 -10.49 27.36
N LYS A 62 -5.42 -10.67 26.21
CA LYS A 62 -5.42 -9.67 25.12
C LYS A 62 -6.81 -9.48 24.50
N SER A 63 -7.53 -10.59 24.27
CA SER A 63 -8.91 -10.55 23.78
C SER A 63 -9.84 -9.82 24.76
N ALA A 64 -9.67 -10.08 26.06
CA ALA A 64 -10.47 -9.43 27.09
C ALA A 64 -10.20 -7.91 27.18
N GLN A 65 -8.95 -7.50 27.02
CA GLN A 65 -8.54 -6.10 26.99
C GLN A 65 -9.14 -5.35 25.79
N ILE A 66 -9.08 -5.93 24.58
CA ILE A 66 -9.66 -5.33 23.37
C ILE A 66 -11.17 -5.14 23.54
N ARG A 67 -11.87 -6.15 24.05
CA ARG A 67 -13.31 -6.10 24.32
C ARG A 67 -13.67 -4.99 25.31
N GLN A 68 -12.85 -4.82 26.35
CA GLN A 68 -13.07 -3.76 27.33
C GLN A 68 -12.81 -2.37 26.72
N GLN A 69 -11.79 -2.21 25.88
CA GLN A 69 -11.50 -0.95 25.18
C GLN A 69 -12.66 -0.56 24.24
N VAL A 70 -13.16 -1.51 23.44
CA VAL A 70 -14.30 -1.28 22.54
C VAL A 70 -15.55 -0.90 23.35
N ARG A 71 -15.84 -1.60 24.45
CA ARG A 71 -16.96 -1.30 25.35
C ARG A 71 -16.86 0.12 25.92
N THR A 72 -15.70 0.51 26.45
CA THR A 72 -15.47 1.85 27.00
C THR A 72 -15.65 2.93 25.93
N ARG A 73 -15.07 2.72 24.74
CA ARG A 73 -15.18 3.69 23.65
C ARG A 73 -16.61 3.89 23.16
N LEU A 74 -17.38 2.82 23.05
CA LEU A 74 -18.80 2.90 22.69
C LEU A 74 -19.61 3.66 23.75
N ALA A 75 -19.28 3.47 25.04
CA ALA A 75 -19.92 4.15 26.15
C ALA A 75 -19.64 5.65 26.16
N GLU A 76 -18.38 6.04 25.92
CA GLU A 76 -17.98 7.43 25.72
C GLU A 76 -18.79 8.10 24.59
N LEU A 77 -18.92 7.44 23.44
CA LEU A 77 -19.62 7.99 22.28
C LEU A 77 -21.14 8.07 22.49
N LYS A 78 -21.71 7.19 23.33
CA LYS A 78 -23.12 7.21 23.71
C LYS A 78 -23.41 8.13 24.90
N GLY A 79 -22.39 8.63 25.59
CA GLY A 79 -22.54 9.42 26.82
C GLY A 79 -23.15 8.62 27.97
N VAL A 80 -22.85 7.32 28.06
CA VAL A 80 -23.35 6.41 29.11
C VAL A 80 -22.19 5.79 29.88
N ASP A 81 -22.46 5.29 31.08
CA ASP A 81 -21.46 4.54 31.86
C ASP A 81 -21.07 3.24 31.13
N PRO A 82 -19.76 2.88 31.02
CA PRO A 82 -19.32 1.62 30.41
C PRO A 82 -19.99 0.37 30.97
N ASN A 83 -20.37 0.37 32.25
CA ASN A 83 -21.03 -0.76 32.90
C ASN A 83 -22.44 -1.01 32.37
N LEU A 84 -23.10 0.01 31.80
CA LEU A 84 -24.42 -0.11 31.18
C LEU A 84 -24.39 -0.71 29.77
N ILE A 85 -23.23 -0.74 29.12
CA ILE A 85 -23.05 -1.45 27.86
C ILE A 85 -22.70 -2.91 28.18
N PRO A 86 -23.43 -3.92 27.66
CA PRO A 86 -23.07 -5.32 27.89
C PRO A 86 -21.64 -5.65 27.44
N TYR A 87 -20.93 -6.50 28.17
CA TYR A 87 -19.60 -6.94 27.75
C TYR A 87 -19.70 -7.82 26.50
N PRO A 88 -18.97 -7.53 25.40
CA PRO A 88 -19.11 -8.29 24.16
C PRO A 88 -18.41 -9.65 24.33
N ARG A 89 -19.15 -10.69 24.72
CA ARG A 89 -18.61 -12.05 24.96
C ARG A 89 -18.30 -12.82 23.68
N SER A 90 -18.93 -12.49 22.55
CA SER A 90 -18.69 -13.11 21.24
C SER A 90 -17.95 -12.18 20.27
N ASN A 91 -17.31 -12.74 19.23
CA ASN A 91 -16.68 -11.94 18.17
C ASN A 91 -17.69 -11.15 17.34
N ASP A 92 -18.91 -11.69 17.18
CA ASP A 92 -19.98 -11.02 16.44
C ASP A 92 -20.43 -9.76 17.18
N LYS A 93 -20.59 -9.84 18.51
CA LYS A 93 -20.97 -8.69 19.34
C LYS A 93 -19.86 -7.64 19.39
N LEU A 94 -18.59 -8.07 19.40
CA LEU A 94 -17.44 -7.17 19.33
C LEU A 94 -17.45 -6.40 18.00
N SER A 95 -17.64 -7.10 16.88
CA SER A 95 -17.70 -6.51 15.54
C SER A 95 -18.89 -5.57 15.37
N GLU A 96 -20.03 -5.89 16.00
CA GLU A 96 -21.21 -5.01 16.04
C GLU A 96 -20.89 -3.69 16.75
N TYR A 97 -20.20 -3.74 17.89
CA TYR A 97 -19.80 -2.54 18.62
C TYR A 97 -18.77 -1.71 17.85
N GLU A 98 -17.81 -2.33 17.17
CA GLU A 98 -16.84 -1.61 16.33
C GLU A 98 -17.53 -0.86 15.18
N ARG A 99 -18.53 -1.48 14.52
CA ARG A 99 -19.33 -0.80 13.48
C ARG A 99 -20.14 0.36 14.05
N GLU A 100 -20.71 0.20 15.24
CA GLU A 100 -21.49 1.24 15.88
C GLU A 100 -20.61 2.44 16.31
N ILE A 101 -19.41 2.17 16.86
CA ILE A 101 -18.39 3.18 17.15
C ILE A 101 -18.06 3.97 15.89
N GLN A 102 -17.74 3.28 14.78
CA GLN A 102 -17.39 3.94 13.54
C GLN A 102 -18.51 4.87 13.05
N HIS A 103 -19.77 4.42 13.08
CA HIS A 103 -20.91 5.23 12.69
C HIS A 103 -21.11 6.46 13.59
N LEU A 104 -20.93 6.31 14.91
CA LEU A 104 -21.04 7.43 15.86
C LEU A 104 -19.91 8.45 15.69
N GLU A 105 -18.69 8.00 15.43
CA GLU A 105 -17.54 8.87 15.16
C GLU A 105 -17.73 9.64 13.84
N GLU A 106 -18.20 8.99 12.78
CA GLU A 106 -18.54 9.64 11.51
C GLU A 106 -19.63 10.71 11.71
N LYS A 107 -20.64 10.43 12.54
CA LYS A 107 -21.70 11.38 12.90
C LYS A 107 -21.18 12.57 13.71
N LEU A 108 -20.22 12.36 14.61
CA LEU A 108 -19.55 13.42 15.39
C LEU A 108 -18.64 14.30 14.51
N VAL A 109 -17.91 13.71 13.58
CA VAL A 109 -17.10 14.46 12.61
C VAL A 109 -18.00 15.30 11.72
N PHE A 110 -19.13 14.75 11.27
CA PHE A 110 -20.12 15.49 10.49
C PHE A 110 -20.74 16.65 11.29
N SER A 111 -21.05 16.44 12.58
CA SER A 111 -21.63 17.48 13.45
C SER A 111 -20.65 18.61 13.76
N GLN A 112 -19.37 18.30 14.00
CA GLN A 112 -18.30 19.30 14.20
C GLN A 112 -18.01 20.13 12.94
N ILE A 113 -18.12 19.51 11.75
CA ILE A 113 -17.99 20.22 10.47
C ILE A 113 -19.19 21.15 10.25
N SER A 114 -20.39 20.78 10.72
CA SER A 114 -21.58 21.62 10.63
C SER A 114 -21.65 22.74 11.69
N SER A 115 -21.05 22.57 12.88
CA SER A 115 -21.05 23.60 13.93
C SER A 115 -20.00 24.70 13.71
N ALA A 116 -18.92 24.42 12.98
CA ALA A 116 -17.89 25.41 12.62
C ALA A 116 -18.31 26.40 11.51
N LYS A 117 -19.55 26.30 11.02
CA LYS A 117 -20.14 27.26 10.06
C LYS A 117 -21.60 27.53 10.43
N GLN A 118 -21.81 28.45 11.38
CA GLN A 118 -23.12 29.07 11.57
C GLN A 118 -23.34 30.15 10.51
N VAL A 119 -23.71 29.73 9.29
CA VAL A 119 -24.66 30.46 8.42
C VAL A 119 -25.57 29.40 7.80
N HIS A 120 -26.86 29.64 7.94
CA HIS A 120 -27.98 28.70 7.81
C HIS A 120 -28.19 28.18 6.37
N TYR A 121 -28.58 26.88 6.27
CA TYR A 121 -29.28 26.14 5.18
C TYR A 121 -28.49 25.20 4.23
N PRO A 122 -29.18 24.16 3.69
CA PRO A 122 -28.85 22.75 3.93
C PRO A 122 -27.96 22.16 2.83
N ARG A 123 -27.08 21.23 3.24
CA ARG A 123 -26.16 20.53 2.36
C ARG A 123 -26.70 19.11 2.12
N SER A 124 -27.34 18.89 0.98
CA SER A 124 -27.58 17.54 0.46
C SER A 124 -26.42 17.12 -0.44
N SER A 125 -25.79 16.01 -0.07
CA SER A 125 -24.85 15.25 -0.88
C SER A 125 -25.59 14.55 -2.01
N PHE A 126 -25.17 14.76 -3.25
CA PHE A 126 -25.62 13.97 -4.40
C PHE A 126 -24.92 12.60 -4.40
N SER A 127 -25.58 11.57 -3.87
CA SER A 127 -25.61 10.22 -4.45
C SER A 127 -26.63 9.34 -3.72
N LEU A 128 -27.58 8.79 -4.49
CA LEU A 128 -28.67 7.88 -4.11
C LEU A 128 -29.71 8.42 -3.12
N LEU A 129 -30.83 8.92 -3.67
CA LEU A 129 -32.09 9.08 -2.95
C LEU A 129 -32.92 7.80 -3.14
N GLU A 130 -32.90 6.92 -2.13
CA GLU A 130 -34.17 6.46 -1.57
C GLU A 130 -34.73 7.63 -0.74
N HIS A 131 -35.98 8.01 -0.99
CA HIS A 131 -37.02 8.18 0.04
C HIS A 131 -38.21 8.99 -0.49
N ASN A 132 -39.35 8.29 -0.41
CA ASN A 132 -40.66 8.72 0.06
C ASN A 132 -40.82 10.17 0.53
N ASP A 133 -41.97 10.71 0.09
CA ASP A 133 -42.75 11.80 0.65
C ASP A 133 -42.17 13.22 0.61
N LEU A 134 -42.25 13.84 -0.59
CA LEU A 134 -42.54 15.27 -0.76
C LEU A 134 -43.24 15.49 -2.12
N GLU A 135 -44.46 16.01 -2.05
CA GLU A 135 -45.46 16.07 -3.11
C GLU A 135 -45.08 16.89 -4.36
N LYS A 136 -45.48 16.37 -5.52
CA LYS A 136 -45.76 17.01 -6.82
C LYS A 136 -45.10 18.37 -7.13
N LYS A 137 -43.81 18.36 -7.51
CA LYS A 137 -43.23 19.42 -8.38
C LYS A 137 -42.75 18.80 -9.70
N SER A 138 -43.13 19.43 -10.82
CA SER A 138 -42.76 18.99 -12.17
C SER A 138 -41.24 18.98 -12.36
N GLY A 139 -40.72 18.07 -13.19
CA GLY A 139 -39.27 17.93 -13.43
C GLY A 139 -38.57 19.21 -13.90
N GLN A 140 -39.33 20.14 -14.48
CA GLN A 140 -38.84 21.45 -14.95
C GLN A 140 -38.51 22.39 -13.79
N ALA A 141 -39.27 22.35 -12.68
CA ALA A 141 -38.99 23.16 -11.50
C ALA A 141 -37.71 22.70 -10.77
N ARG A 142 -37.47 21.39 -10.71
CA ARG A 142 -36.25 20.82 -10.12
C ARG A 142 -34.98 21.19 -10.89
N SER A 143 -35.06 21.19 -12.23
CA SER A 143 -33.94 21.61 -13.08
C SER A 143 -33.61 23.09 -12.91
N ALA A 144 -34.63 23.95 -12.76
CA ALA A 144 -34.43 25.38 -12.61
C ALA A 144 -33.79 25.75 -11.25
N GLU A 145 -34.17 25.02 -10.19
CA GLU A 145 -33.63 25.22 -8.85
C GLU A 145 -32.14 24.84 -8.77
N LEU A 146 -31.75 23.68 -9.33
CA LEU A 146 -30.35 23.25 -9.41
C LEU A 146 -29.48 24.28 -10.15
N ARG A 147 -29.95 24.77 -11.30
CA ARG A 147 -29.26 25.80 -12.10
C ARG A 147 -29.05 27.09 -11.32
N GLN A 148 -30.03 27.49 -10.51
CA GLN A 148 -29.91 28.68 -9.67
C GLN A 148 -28.92 28.47 -8.52
N GLN A 149 -28.91 27.29 -7.89
CA GLN A 149 -27.94 26.96 -6.83
C GLN A 149 -26.50 26.97 -7.35
N VAL A 150 -26.25 26.33 -8.50
CA VAL A 150 -24.93 26.32 -9.14
C VAL A 150 -24.48 27.74 -9.50
N ARG A 151 -25.36 28.55 -10.08
CA ARG A 151 -25.08 29.96 -10.40
C ARG A 151 -24.72 30.78 -9.15
N ASN A 152 -25.48 30.65 -8.07
CA ASN A 152 -25.21 31.36 -6.81
C ASN A 152 -23.86 30.95 -6.22
N ARG A 153 -23.54 29.66 -6.24
CA ARG A 153 -22.28 29.14 -5.70
C ARG A 153 -21.06 29.63 -6.49
N LEU A 154 -21.16 29.67 -7.83
CA LEU A 154 -20.11 30.21 -8.67
C LEU A 154 -19.89 31.71 -8.41
N ALA A 155 -20.97 32.46 -8.18
CA ALA A 155 -20.92 33.88 -7.87
C ALA A 155 -20.23 34.17 -6.54
N GLU A 156 -20.57 33.38 -5.51
CA GLU A 156 -19.91 33.43 -4.20
C GLU A 156 -18.39 33.18 -4.32
N LEU A 157 -17.98 32.13 -5.05
CA LEU A 157 -16.57 31.81 -5.23
C LEU A 157 -15.80 32.86 -6.05
N LYS A 158 -16.48 33.57 -6.95
CA LYS A 158 -15.91 34.68 -7.72
C LYS A 158 -15.98 36.02 -7.00
N GLY A 159 -16.69 36.13 -5.88
CA GLY A 159 -16.91 37.38 -5.18
C GLY A 159 -17.75 38.39 -5.97
N VAL A 160 -18.69 37.92 -6.80
CA VAL A 160 -19.57 38.76 -7.64
C VAL A 160 -21.04 38.51 -7.32
N ASP A 161 -21.90 39.45 -7.69
CA ASP A 161 -23.35 39.28 -7.55
C ASP A 161 -23.86 38.17 -8.50
N PRO A 162 -24.73 37.24 -8.04
CA PRO A 162 -25.26 36.17 -8.88
C PRO A 162 -25.96 36.66 -10.17
N SER A 163 -26.56 37.85 -10.15
CA SER A 163 -27.21 38.46 -11.31
C SER A 163 -26.24 38.70 -12.47
N LEU A 164 -24.96 38.92 -12.18
CA LEU A 164 -23.90 39.16 -13.16
C LEU A 164 -23.40 37.87 -13.83
N ILE A 165 -23.67 36.69 -13.25
CA ILE A 165 -23.38 35.41 -13.88
C ILE A 165 -24.55 35.01 -14.76
N PRO A 166 -24.40 34.72 -16.07
CA PRO A 166 -25.53 34.30 -16.91
C PRO A 166 -26.20 33.03 -16.39
N TYR A 167 -27.53 32.96 -16.45
CA TYR A 167 -28.28 31.76 -16.05
C TYR A 167 -27.98 30.58 -17.00
N PRO A 168 -27.58 29.41 -16.50
CA PRO A 168 -27.18 28.30 -17.37
C PRO A 168 -28.43 27.64 -17.98
N ARG A 169 -28.80 28.04 -19.20
CA ARG A 169 -30.02 27.55 -19.89
C ARG A 169 -29.89 26.13 -20.49
N SER A 170 -28.66 25.63 -20.66
CA SER A 170 -28.38 24.29 -21.21
C SER A 170 -27.68 23.40 -20.19
N ASN A 171 -27.76 22.07 -20.33
CA ASN A 171 -27.03 21.14 -19.46
C ASN A 171 -25.50 21.29 -19.60
N ILE A 172 -25.03 21.61 -20.80
CA ILE A 172 -23.61 21.86 -21.07
C ILE A 172 -23.13 23.06 -20.24
N LYS A 173 -23.90 24.16 -20.25
CA LYS A 173 -23.53 25.37 -19.48
C LYS A 173 -23.61 25.17 -17.97
N LEU A 174 -24.50 24.28 -17.52
CA LEU A 174 -24.60 23.89 -16.12
C LEU A 174 -23.34 23.12 -15.70
N GLN A 175 -22.91 22.14 -16.51
CA GLN A 175 -21.69 21.38 -16.28
C GLN A 175 -20.44 22.27 -16.28
N ASP A 176 -20.35 23.23 -17.22
CA ASP A 176 -19.25 24.20 -17.25
C ASP A 176 -19.11 24.95 -15.92
N TYR A 177 -20.23 25.32 -15.30
CA TYR A 177 -20.24 26.02 -14.02
C TYR A 177 -19.86 25.11 -12.86
N GLU A 178 -20.32 23.86 -12.85
CA GLU A 178 -19.92 22.86 -11.85
C GLU A 178 -18.42 22.58 -11.89
N ASP A 179 -17.85 22.45 -13.09
CA ASP A 179 -16.42 22.26 -13.30
C ASP A 179 -15.62 23.49 -12.85
N GLU A 180 -16.11 24.70 -13.11
CA GLU A 180 -15.47 25.95 -12.68
C GLU A 180 -15.51 26.12 -11.16
N ILE A 181 -16.64 25.79 -10.52
CA ILE A 181 -16.76 25.73 -9.05
C ILE A 181 -15.72 24.78 -8.47
N LEU A 182 -15.61 23.58 -9.03
CA LEU A 182 -14.65 22.57 -8.55
C LEU A 182 -13.21 23.08 -8.62
N ARG A 183 -12.83 23.75 -9.72
CA ARG A 183 -11.49 24.36 -9.87
C ARG A 183 -11.22 25.44 -8.83
N LEU A 184 -12.17 26.35 -8.60
CA LEU A 184 -12.04 27.43 -7.62
C LEU A 184 -11.95 26.90 -6.19
N GLU A 185 -12.69 25.84 -5.85
CA GLU A 185 -12.61 25.21 -4.53
C GLU A 185 -11.30 24.46 -4.28
N ILE A 186 -10.68 23.89 -5.32
CA ILE A 186 -9.35 23.30 -5.23
C ILE A 186 -8.31 24.40 -4.99
N ALA A 187 -8.34 25.47 -5.78
CA ALA A 187 -7.44 26.61 -5.65
C ALA A 187 -7.55 27.26 -4.26
N GLY A 188 -8.77 27.44 -3.73
CA GLY A 188 -9.00 27.96 -2.39
C GLY A 188 -8.39 27.07 -1.29
N ARG A 189 -8.49 25.75 -1.43
CA ARG A 189 -7.87 24.78 -0.50
C ARG A 189 -6.34 24.83 -0.55
N GLU A 190 -5.76 24.96 -1.74
CA GLU A 190 -4.31 25.09 -1.91
C GLU A 190 -3.78 26.40 -1.29
N PHE A 191 -4.50 27.50 -1.48
CA PHE A 191 -4.16 28.77 -0.86
C PHE A 191 -4.19 28.69 0.68
N GLN A 192 -5.22 28.07 1.27
CA GLN A 192 -5.28 27.86 2.72
C GLN A 192 -4.14 26.99 3.24
N LYS A 193 -3.77 25.92 2.51
CA LYS A 193 -2.61 25.09 2.86
C LYS A 193 -1.32 25.91 2.84
N LYS A 194 -1.12 26.75 1.81
CA LYS A 194 0.06 27.63 1.69
C LYS A 194 0.15 28.59 2.88
N LEU A 195 -0.97 29.20 3.29
CA LEU A 195 -1.03 30.08 4.45
C LEU A 195 -0.69 29.35 5.76
N GLN A 196 -1.12 28.10 5.93
CA GLN A 196 -0.76 27.28 7.09
C GLN A 196 0.74 26.94 7.11
N PHE A 197 1.31 26.59 5.96
CA PHE A 197 2.76 26.34 5.84
C PHE A 197 3.59 27.59 6.17
N GLU A 198 3.16 28.76 5.72
CA GLU A 198 3.84 30.03 6.00
C GLU A 198 3.80 30.37 7.51
N LYS A 199 2.66 30.17 8.17
CA LYS A 199 2.53 30.31 9.63
C LYS A 199 3.46 29.35 10.38
N LEU A 200 3.55 28.10 9.94
CA LEU A 200 4.45 27.10 10.53
C LEU A 200 5.92 27.45 10.31
N ALA A 201 6.29 27.95 9.13
CA ALA A 201 7.65 28.39 8.83
C ALA A 201 8.06 29.56 9.71
N LYS A 202 7.18 30.56 9.91
CA LYS A 202 7.42 31.69 10.82
C LYS A 202 7.63 31.21 12.26
N LYS A 203 6.75 30.33 12.77
CA LYS A 203 6.87 29.75 14.11
C LYS A 203 8.15 28.94 14.30
N SER A 204 8.59 28.23 13.25
CA SER A 204 9.86 27.49 13.28
C SER A 204 11.07 28.42 13.35
N LYS A 205 11.02 29.59 12.68
CA LYS A 205 12.08 30.60 12.74
C LYS A 205 12.17 31.23 14.14
N GLU A 206 11.04 31.60 14.72
CA GLU A 206 10.94 32.14 16.08
C GLU A 206 11.47 31.16 17.14
N LEU A 207 11.17 29.86 16.99
CA LEU A 207 11.71 28.82 17.89
C LEU A 207 13.23 28.69 17.79
N LYS A 208 13.77 28.76 16.57
CA LYS A 208 15.22 28.69 16.35
C LYS A 208 15.95 29.89 16.96
N GLU A 209 15.41 31.09 16.78
CA GLU A 209 15.93 32.31 17.41
C GLU A 209 15.87 32.21 18.94
N ARG A 210 14.83 31.58 19.51
CA ARG A 210 14.71 31.34 20.95
C ARG A 210 15.73 30.31 21.47
N GLU A 211 15.98 29.24 20.71
CA GLU A 211 17.01 28.23 21.03
C GLU A 211 18.42 28.84 20.97
N ASP A 212 18.72 29.61 19.93
CA ASP A 212 20.01 30.30 19.76
C ASP A 212 20.24 31.33 20.89
N ASN A 213 19.19 32.07 21.30
CA ASN A 213 19.25 32.98 22.44
C ASN A 213 19.43 32.26 23.78
N SER A 214 18.78 31.10 23.96
CA SER A 214 18.97 30.24 25.15
C SER A 214 20.39 29.68 25.22
N TYR A 215 20.93 29.25 24.08
CA TYR A 215 22.29 28.72 23.97
C TYR A 215 23.34 29.80 24.24
N ASN A 216 23.15 31.01 23.70
CA ASN A 216 24.02 32.15 23.98
C ASN A 216 23.94 32.62 25.44
N SER A 217 22.76 32.50 26.07
CA SER A 217 22.59 32.79 27.50
C SER A 217 23.35 31.80 28.38
N LEU A 218 23.31 30.50 28.05
CA LEU A 218 24.06 29.46 28.76
C LEU A 218 25.58 29.61 28.61
N LYS A 219 26.05 30.03 27.43
CA LYS A 219 27.46 30.31 27.17
C LYS A 219 27.99 31.49 28.00
N LYS A 220 27.14 32.45 28.36
CA LYS A 220 27.48 33.58 29.23
C LYS A 220 27.71 33.19 30.69
N TYR A 221 27.24 32.01 31.13
CA TYR A 221 27.43 31.48 32.48
C TYR A 221 28.59 30.47 32.60
N GLY A 222 29.44 30.32 31.57
CA GLY A 222 30.67 29.54 31.66
C GLY A 222 30.49 28.01 31.78
N ILE A 223 29.34 27.48 31.36
CA ILE A 223 29.13 26.03 31.28
C ILE A 223 29.60 25.54 29.91
N ASP A 224 30.90 25.27 29.78
CA ASP A 224 31.47 24.53 28.63
C ASP A 224 31.25 23.03 28.88
N ASP A 225 30.25 22.43 28.24
CA ASP A 225 30.01 20.99 28.35
C ASP A 225 30.89 20.21 27.37
N SER A 226 32.15 20.00 27.77
CA SER A 226 33.15 19.21 27.07
C SER A 226 33.02 17.70 27.38
N ARG A 227 31.81 17.12 27.26
CA ARG A 227 31.57 15.69 27.56
C ARG A 227 30.70 14.93 26.55
N ILE A 228 30.90 15.08 25.24
CA ILE A 228 30.46 14.04 24.29
C ILE A 228 31.49 13.84 23.16
N THR A 229 32.68 13.36 23.51
CA THR A 229 33.59 12.65 22.58
C THR A 229 34.50 11.72 23.37
N THR A 230 34.31 10.40 23.24
CA THR A 230 35.31 9.34 22.95
C THR A 230 34.91 7.95 23.49
N LYS A 231 34.79 7.00 22.55
CA LYS A 231 35.24 5.59 22.52
C LYS A 231 35.64 4.87 23.83
N THR A 232 35.09 3.66 24.01
CA THR A 232 35.80 2.37 24.28
C THR A 232 34.78 1.22 24.12
N ALA A 233 34.92 0.14 23.33
CA ALA A 233 35.97 -0.89 23.27
C ALA A 233 36.21 -1.60 24.62
N ASN A 234 35.69 -2.85 24.71
CA ASN A 234 36.00 -3.97 25.60
C ASN A 234 36.85 -3.73 26.86
N LYS A 235 36.31 -4.07 28.04
CA LYS A 235 36.72 -5.23 28.87
C LYS A 235 35.91 -5.30 30.18
N PHE A 236 35.64 -6.54 30.60
CA PHE A 236 35.09 -6.96 31.89
C PHE A 236 35.90 -6.44 33.09
N SER A 237 35.23 -6.03 34.17
CA SER A 237 35.31 -6.69 35.50
C SER A 237 34.54 -5.93 36.60
N ASP A 238 33.79 -6.71 37.35
CA ASP A 238 33.15 -6.58 38.66
C ASP A 238 33.45 -5.40 39.61
N SER A 239 32.37 -4.99 40.28
CA SER A 239 32.17 -4.96 41.75
C SER A 239 31.66 -3.63 42.35
N ASN A 240 30.40 -3.72 42.82
CA ASN A 240 29.84 -3.30 44.11
C ASN A 240 29.88 -1.84 44.64
N LYS A 241 28.68 -1.50 45.13
CA LYS A 241 28.32 -0.63 46.28
C LYS A 241 28.52 0.87 46.12
N GLU A 242 27.74 1.74 46.73
CA GLU A 242 26.39 1.83 47.31
C GLU A 242 26.29 3.33 47.67
N GLN A 243 25.07 3.84 47.88
CA GLN A 243 24.78 5.14 48.53
C GLN A 243 25.12 6.44 47.78
N SER A 244 24.08 7.13 47.32
CA SER A 244 23.58 8.29 48.07
C SER A 244 22.22 8.74 47.54
N GLN A 245 21.22 8.56 48.39
CA GLN A 245 19.85 9.02 48.27
C GLN A 245 19.72 10.53 48.51
N ASN A 246 18.62 11.08 47.96
CA ASN A 246 17.84 12.23 48.42
C ASN A 246 18.34 13.64 48.08
N LYS A 247 17.68 14.27 47.09
CA LYS A 247 16.71 15.38 47.29
C LYS A 247 16.56 16.19 46.01
N ALA A 248 15.38 16.13 45.40
CA ALA A 248 14.61 17.30 44.97
C ALA A 248 13.31 16.81 44.33
N ASP A 249 12.30 16.69 45.18
CA ASP A 249 10.92 16.49 44.80
C ASP A 249 10.37 17.68 44.03
N ASN A 250 9.46 17.35 43.10
CA ASN A 250 8.26 18.10 42.75
C ASN A 250 8.42 19.46 42.03
N LEU A 251 8.45 19.39 40.70
CA LEU A 251 7.65 20.28 39.85
C LEU A 251 7.17 19.49 38.62
N ARG A 252 6.02 18.80 38.78
CA ARG A 252 5.21 18.28 37.68
C ARG A 252 4.68 19.47 36.88
N THR A 253 5.18 19.66 35.67
CA THR A 253 4.41 20.28 34.59
C THR A 253 4.22 19.21 33.52
N ILE A 254 2.96 18.83 33.33
CA ILE A 254 2.53 17.85 32.33
C ILE A 254 2.81 18.46 30.95
N VAL A 255 3.88 18.02 30.32
CA VAL A 255 4.16 18.26 28.89
C VAL A 255 3.84 16.97 28.16
N PHE A 256 2.70 16.96 27.46
CA PHE A 256 2.38 15.91 26.50
C PHE A 256 3.40 15.92 25.35
N ASP A 257 3.91 14.73 25.05
CA ASP A 257 4.81 14.28 23.98
C ASP A 257 5.21 15.27 22.88
N SER A 258 6.22 16.10 23.18
CA SER A 258 7.04 16.77 22.15
C SER A 258 8.20 15.89 21.68
N ASP A 259 8.55 14.88 22.47
CA ASP A 259 9.74 14.04 22.26
C ASP A 259 9.50 12.90 21.28
N GLU A 260 8.28 12.37 21.17
CA GLU A 260 7.94 11.39 20.13
C GLU A 260 7.95 12.04 18.73
N ALA A 261 7.39 13.25 18.59
CA ALA A 261 7.44 14.02 17.36
C ALA A 261 8.87 14.48 17.01
N LYS A 262 9.70 14.83 18.01
CA LYS A 262 11.13 15.10 17.82
C LYS A 262 11.90 13.84 17.43
N TYR A 263 11.55 12.67 17.97
CA TYR A 263 12.15 11.38 17.64
C TYR A 263 11.84 10.98 16.19
N TYR A 264 10.56 11.04 15.77
CA TYR A 264 10.18 10.78 14.37
C TYR A 264 10.74 11.82 13.39
N ARG A 265 10.84 13.11 13.77
CA ARG A 265 11.51 14.12 12.92
C ARG A 265 13.03 13.91 12.84
N LYS A 266 13.69 13.50 13.92
CA LYS A 266 15.12 13.14 13.91
C LYS A 266 15.36 11.89 13.06
N ILE A 267 14.45 10.91 13.08
CA ILE A 267 14.52 9.73 12.21
C ILE A 267 14.25 10.10 10.76
N ALA A 268 13.24 10.91 10.47
CA ALA A 268 12.94 11.37 9.10
C ALA A 268 14.12 12.16 8.51
N ALA A 269 14.66 13.14 9.24
CA ALA A 269 15.79 13.95 8.79
C ALA A 269 17.12 13.17 8.72
N LYS A 270 17.38 12.23 9.64
CA LYS A 270 18.56 11.34 9.56
C LYS A 270 18.40 10.27 8.48
N SER A 271 17.18 9.83 8.21
CA SER A 271 16.88 8.89 7.11
C SER A 271 17.06 9.61 5.78
N ASP A 272 16.46 10.77 5.53
CA ASP A 272 16.59 11.51 4.27
C ASP A 272 18.05 11.83 3.91
N VAL A 273 18.88 12.20 4.90
CA VAL A 273 20.30 12.47 4.68
C VAL A 273 21.12 11.18 4.45
N LYS A 274 20.77 10.05 5.10
CA LYS A 274 21.39 8.74 4.83
C LYS A 274 20.92 8.12 3.52
N THR A 275 19.64 8.23 3.18
CA THR A 275 19.02 7.72 1.94
C THR A 275 19.56 8.47 0.73
N ARG A 276 19.72 9.81 0.81
CA ARG A 276 20.42 10.60 -0.22
C ARG A 276 21.90 10.22 -0.38
N LYS A 277 22.58 9.79 0.70
CA LYS A 277 23.97 9.28 0.63
C LYS A 277 24.06 7.82 0.16
N LEU A 278 22.98 7.02 0.24
CA LEU A 278 22.99 5.60 -0.12
C LEU A 278 22.69 5.34 -1.60
N ILE A 279 22.02 6.27 -2.28
CA ILE A 279 21.77 6.18 -3.73
C ILE A 279 23.08 6.53 -4.46
N LYS A 280 23.96 5.54 -4.61
CA LYS A 280 25.24 5.67 -5.34
C LYS A 280 25.06 5.92 -6.85
N ASN A 281 23.83 5.85 -7.36
CA ASN A 281 23.47 6.21 -8.74
C ASN A 281 22.31 7.23 -8.71
N PRO A 282 22.59 8.54 -8.65
CA PRO A 282 21.54 9.58 -8.67
C PRO A 282 20.75 9.63 -9.98
N HIS A 283 21.05 8.74 -10.92
CA HIS A 283 20.49 8.72 -12.27
C HIS A 283 19.28 7.78 -12.45
N LEU A 284 19.02 6.88 -11.50
CA LEU A 284 17.93 5.90 -11.63
C LEU A 284 16.63 6.45 -11.05
N ALA A 285 15.56 6.40 -11.85
CA ALA A 285 14.22 6.72 -11.42
C ALA A 285 13.71 5.70 -10.39
N ILE A 286 12.83 6.15 -9.49
CA ILE A 286 12.18 5.26 -8.53
C ILE A 286 11.09 4.46 -9.25
N VAL A 287 11.07 3.15 -9.00
CA VAL A 287 10.01 2.25 -9.48
C VAL A 287 8.94 2.12 -8.40
N ASP A 288 7.70 2.47 -8.74
CA ASP A 288 6.57 2.22 -7.85
C ASP A 288 6.06 0.81 -8.07
N ILE A 289 5.84 0.09 -6.97
CA ILE A 289 5.24 -1.23 -6.98
C ILE A 289 3.96 -1.16 -6.15
N SER A 290 2.84 -1.58 -6.75
CA SER A 290 1.57 -1.60 -6.03
C SER A 290 1.60 -2.57 -4.86
N TYR A 291 1.05 -2.13 -3.73
CA TYR A 291 1.04 -2.88 -2.49
C TYR A 291 0.13 -4.10 -2.61
N ARG A 292 0.77 -5.27 -2.55
CA ARG A 292 0.09 -6.55 -2.44
C ARG A 292 -0.08 -6.90 -0.97
N GLU A 293 -1.26 -6.62 -0.42
CA GLU A 293 -1.61 -7.03 0.93
C GLU A 293 -1.72 -8.56 0.98
N ASP A 294 -0.83 -9.16 1.77
CA ASP A 294 -1.00 -10.50 2.31
C ASP A 294 -1.02 -10.41 3.84
N LYS A 295 -1.44 -11.50 4.51
CA LYS A 295 -1.59 -11.52 5.97
C LYS A 295 -0.32 -11.11 6.71
N ASP A 296 0.84 -11.32 6.09
CA ASP A 296 2.14 -11.21 6.75
C ASP A 296 3.06 -10.14 6.13
N GLY A 297 2.71 -9.43 5.05
CA GLY A 297 3.59 -8.48 4.35
C GLY A 297 4.65 -9.09 3.42
N ARG A 298 4.77 -10.43 3.37
CA ARG A 298 5.83 -11.17 2.66
C ARG A 298 5.76 -11.03 1.15
N SER A 299 4.55 -10.96 0.61
CA SER A 299 4.30 -10.87 -0.82
C SER A 299 4.77 -9.53 -1.38
N ALA A 300 4.51 -8.44 -0.65
CA ALA A 300 5.04 -7.13 -0.98
C ALA A 300 6.57 -7.10 -0.84
N PHE A 301 7.14 -7.66 0.23
CA PHE A 301 8.61 -7.79 0.35
C PHE A 301 9.21 -8.50 -0.88
N TRP A 302 8.58 -9.60 -1.30
CA TRP A 302 9.01 -10.36 -2.47
C TRP A 302 9.01 -9.52 -3.74
N ASP A 303 7.93 -8.79 -4.04
CA ASP A 303 7.84 -7.97 -5.27
C ASP A 303 8.98 -6.94 -5.34
N HIS A 304 9.25 -6.29 -4.21
CA HIS A 304 10.31 -5.30 -4.09
C HIS A 304 11.70 -5.93 -4.19
N TYR A 305 11.98 -6.96 -3.38
CA TYR A 305 13.29 -7.61 -3.33
C TYR A 305 13.68 -8.18 -4.70
N THR A 306 12.78 -8.90 -5.35
CA THR A 306 13.03 -9.55 -6.63
C THR A 306 13.32 -8.53 -7.73
N PHE A 307 12.51 -7.48 -7.83
CA PHE A 307 12.71 -6.40 -8.80
C PHE A 307 14.05 -5.68 -8.58
N GLN A 308 14.38 -5.32 -7.33
CA GLN A 308 15.63 -4.64 -6.99
C GLN A 308 16.86 -5.51 -7.25
N ARG A 309 16.80 -6.80 -6.91
CA ARG A 309 17.88 -7.76 -7.15
C ARG A 309 18.21 -7.85 -8.64
N ILE A 310 17.18 -7.85 -9.48
CA ILE A 310 17.33 -7.99 -10.93
C ILE A 310 17.79 -6.68 -11.57
N THR A 311 17.10 -5.58 -11.28
CA THR A 311 17.24 -4.32 -12.04
C THR A 311 18.23 -3.34 -11.41
N ARG A 312 18.45 -3.42 -10.10
CA ARG A 312 19.20 -2.44 -9.30
C ARG A 312 18.53 -1.06 -9.19
N TYR A 313 17.24 -0.97 -9.45
CA TYR A 313 16.49 0.29 -9.26
C TYR A 313 15.99 0.41 -7.82
N PRO A 314 15.96 1.62 -7.24
CA PRO A 314 15.22 1.85 -6.00
C PRO A 314 13.72 1.63 -6.23
N THR A 315 13.03 1.10 -5.22
CA THR A 315 11.60 0.82 -5.31
C THR A 315 10.84 1.53 -4.19
N ARG A 316 9.60 1.90 -4.46
CA ARG A 316 8.66 2.48 -3.49
C ARG A 316 7.32 1.77 -3.55
N VAL A 317 6.75 1.54 -2.37
CA VAL A 317 5.44 0.90 -2.22
C VAL A 317 4.36 1.95 -2.47
N VAL A 318 3.34 1.63 -3.27
CA VAL A 318 2.20 2.54 -3.52
C VAL A 318 0.85 1.83 -3.35
N GLY A 319 -0.24 2.57 -3.13
CA GLY A 319 -1.58 1.99 -3.08
C GLY A 319 -1.94 1.23 -1.80
N THR A 320 -1.20 1.42 -0.71
CA THR A 320 -1.56 0.88 0.61
C THR A 320 -2.57 1.77 1.35
N THR A 321 -3.53 1.18 2.05
CA THR A 321 -4.48 1.88 2.94
C THR A 321 -4.00 1.95 4.39
N ASN A 322 -3.10 1.04 4.78
CA ASN A 322 -2.64 0.87 6.17
C ASN A 322 -1.21 1.37 6.40
N ASN A 323 -0.71 2.29 5.57
CA ASN A 323 0.69 2.70 5.56
C ASN A 323 1.66 1.50 5.54
N ALA A 324 1.32 0.43 4.82
CA ALA A 324 2.05 -0.83 4.71
C ALA A 324 2.72 -1.28 6.02
N LYS A 325 2.01 -1.15 7.16
CA LYS A 325 2.53 -1.53 8.49
C LYS A 325 3.13 -2.94 8.51
N LEU A 326 2.48 -3.90 7.82
CA LEU A 326 2.95 -5.28 7.71
C LEU A 326 4.27 -5.41 6.93
N LEU A 327 4.41 -4.66 5.85
CA LEU A 327 5.67 -4.61 5.10
C LEU A 327 6.78 -3.93 5.89
N LYS A 328 6.45 -2.88 6.66
CA LYS A 328 7.41 -2.25 7.56
C LYS A 328 7.93 -3.28 8.57
N TYR A 329 7.03 -4.07 9.13
CA TYR A 329 7.39 -5.17 10.02
C TYR A 329 8.30 -6.18 9.30
N GLU A 330 7.96 -6.65 8.11
CA GLU A 330 8.78 -7.63 7.37
C GLU A 330 10.13 -7.10 6.85
N ILE A 331 10.25 -5.81 6.51
CA ILE A 331 11.50 -5.22 6.02
C ILE A 331 12.42 -4.79 7.16
N TYR A 332 11.85 -4.19 8.21
CA TYR A 332 12.63 -3.44 9.21
C TYR A 332 12.65 -4.11 10.59
N ASP A 333 11.59 -4.80 10.99
CA ASP A 333 11.42 -5.29 12.37
C ASP A 333 11.67 -6.81 12.47
N ASN A 334 11.19 -7.56 11.48
CA ASN A 334 11.55 -8.94 11.24
C ASN A 334 12.78 -8.93 10.36
N ALA A 335 13.94 -9.14 10.98
CA ALA A 335 15.09 -9.69 10.29
C ALA A 335 14.77 -11.12 9.84
N ASN A 336 13.77 -11.32 8.98
CA ASN A 336 13.56 -12.54 8.20
C ASN A 336 14.69 -12.62 7.18
N GLY A 337 15.92 -12.80 7.66
CA GLY A 337 16.77 -13.95 7.39
C GLY A 337 17.13 -14.28 5.95
N LEU A 338 16.63 -13.55 4.95
CA LEU A 338 17.29 -13.46 3.67
C LEU A 338 18.35 -12.41 3.90
N PRO A 339 19.59 -12.83 4.14
CA PRO A 339 20.61 -11.83 4.28
C PRO A 339 20.55 -11.01 2.98
N ILE A 340 20.67 -9.70 3.11
CA ILE A 340 21.43 -8.95 2.13
C ILE A 340 22.82 -9.62 2.19
N SER A 341 22.95 -10.79 1.56
CA SER A 341 23.99 -11.76 1.87
C SER A 341 25.30 -11.16 1.47
N HIS A 342 26.15 -10.94 2.46
CA HIS A 342 27.57 -10.75 2.21
C HIS A 342 28.20 -11.99 1.54
N CYS A 343 27.46 -13.09 1.35
CA CYS A 343 27.96 -14.40 0.92
C CYS A 343 27.24 -14.97 -0.31
N ASP A 344 26.70 -14.15 -1.23
CA ASP A 344 26.38 -14.64 -2.57
C ASP A 344 27.69 -14.74 -3.39
N PRO A 345 28.11 -15.93 -3.85
CA PRO A 345 29.36 -16.12 -4.61
C PRO A 345 29.44 -15.33 -5.93
N TYR A 346 28.33 -14.73 -6.38
CA TYR A 346 28.24 -13.99 -7.66
C TYR A 346 28.50 -12.47 -7.56
N ASN A 347 29.25 -12.01 -6.56
CA ASN A 347 29.85 -10.66 -6.54
C ASN A 347 28.80 -9.52 -6.52
N PHE A 348 28.05 -9.39 -5.43
CA PHE A 348 26.93 -8.43 -5.37
C PHE A 348 27.30 -7.06 -4.78
N LYS A 349 27.01 -6.01 -5.57
CA LYS A 349 26.80 -4.64 -5.08
C LYS A 349 25.54 -4.59 -4.20
N PRO A 350 25.49 -3.73 -3.15
CA PRO A 350 24.35 -3.64 -2.24
C PRO A 350 23.04 -3.37 -3.00
N THR A 351 21.96 -4.07 -2.60
CA THR A 351 20.61 -3.84 -3.13
C THR A 351 20.17 -2.42 -2.77
N PRO A 352 19.60 -1.64 -3.70
CA PRO A 352 19.05 -0.32 -3.40
C PRO A 352 17.99 -0.37 -2.29
N PRO A 353 17.78 0.73 -1.54
CA PRO A 353 16.79 0.76 -0.48
C PRO A 353 15.37 0.60 -1.02
N ILE A 354 14.50 -0.05 -0.25
CA ILE A 354 13.04 0.08 -0.39
C ILE A 354 12.67 1.39 0.31
N LEU A 355 12.20 2.38 -0.45
CA LEU A 355 11.91 3.70 0.07
C LEU A 355 10.59 3.69 0.84
N ASN A 356 10.58 4.39 1.97
CA ASN A 356 9.41 4.51 2.83
C ASN A 356 8.21 5.08 2.08
N LEU A 357 7.03 4.76 2.60
CA LEU A 357 5.77 5.33 2.17
C LEU A 357 5.76 6.82 2.47
N TYR A 358 5.79 7.62 1.40
CA TYR A 358 5.42 9.01 1.49
C TYR A 358 4.05 9.18 0.82
N PRO A 359 3.14 9.98 1.41
CA PRO A 359 1.88 10.29 0.77
C PRO A 359 2.17 10.88 -0.60
N TYR A 360 1.59 10.28 -1.65
CA TYR A 360 1.77 10.60 -3.06
C TYR A 360 1.74 12.13 -3.28
N PRO A 361 2.89 12.81 -3.40
CA PRO A 361 2.91 14.20 -3.82
C PRO A 361 2.38 14.26 -5.25
N SER A 362 1.59 15.30 -5.58
CA SER A 362 1.13 15.51 -6.96
C SER A 362 2.30 15.56 -7.96
N ASP A 363 3.43 16.06 -7.49
CA ASP A 363 4.60 16.43 -8.29
C ASP A 363 5.67 15.33 -8.28
N ASP A 364 5.35 14.16 -7.74
CA ASP A 364 6.33 13.09 -7.59
C ASP A 364 6.59 12.40 -8.92
N LEU A 365 7.70 12.77 -9.55
CA LEU A 365 8.16 12.20 -10.79
C LEU A 365 8.79 10.84 -10.53
N HIS A 366 8.01 9.79 -10.64
CA HIS A 366 8.48 8.41 -10.51
C HIS A 366 8.44 7.69 -11.85
N GLY A 367 9.40 6.77 -12.08
CA GLY A 367 9.64 6.15 -13.38
C GLY A 367 8.58 5.12 -13.78
N LEU A 368 8.84 3.85 -13.48
CA LEU A 368 7.96 2.72 -13.83
C LEU A 368 6.88 2.50 -12.75
N LEU A 369 5.66 2.16 -13.15
CA LEU A 369 4.65 1.54 -12.28
C LEU A 369 4.58 0.03 -12.53
N LEU A 370 4.79 -0.78 -11.49
CA LEU A 370 4.65 -2.23 -11.51
C LEU A 370 3.38 -2.66 -10.76
N ILE A 371 2.52 -3.43 -11.43
CA ILE A 371 1.35 -4.08 -10.82
C ILE A 371 1.63 -5.59 -10.74
N PRO A 372 1.98 -6.12 -9.55
CA PRO A 372 2.36 -7.51 -9.40
C PRO A 372 1.15 -8.46 -9.46
N GLY A 373 1.44 -9.77 -9.59
CA GLY A 373 0.43 -10.83 -9.53
C GLY A 373 -0.27 -10.94 -8.17
N SER A 374 -1.28 -11.79 -8.05
CA SER A 374 -1.98 -12.06 -6.79
C SER A 374 -1.66 -13.45 -6.27
N HIS A 375 -1.88 -13.71 -4.98
CA HIS A 375 -1.87 -15.07 -4.48
C HIS A 375 -3.00 -15.88 -5.14
N SER A 376 -2.80 -17.19 -5.26
CA SER A 376 -3.80 -18.12 -5.83
C SER A 376 -5.12 -18.17 -5.04
N ASP A 377 -5.10 -17.86 -3.75
CA ASP A 377 -6.25 -17.93 -2.83
C ASP A 377 -6.82 -16.53 -2.58
N ILE A 378 -7.24 -15.87 -3.67
CA ILE A 378 -7.78 -14.50 -3.66
C ILE A 378 -8.92 -14.34 -2.64
N SER A 379 -9.77 -15.36 -2.49
CA SER A 379 -10.91 -15.36 -1.56
C SER A 379 -10.52 -15.34 -0.08
N LYS A 380 -9.26 -15.63 0.26
CA LYS A 380 -8.77 -15.66 1.64
C LYS A 380 -7.93 -14.43 2.01
N ILE A 381 -7.76 -13.49 1.07
CA ILE A 381 -6.99 -12.26 1.29
C ILE A 381 -7.94 -11.16 1.81
N PRO A 382 -7.73 -10.65 3.03
CA PRO A 382 -8.44 -9.46 3.51
C PRO A 382 -8.21 -8.29 2.55
N ASN A 383 -9.24 -7.49 2.30
CA ASN A 383 -9.16 -6.26 1.50
C ASN A 383 -8.77 -6.42 0.02
N TYR A 384 -8.93 -7.59 -0.59
CA TYR A 384 -8.62 -7.78 -2.02
C TYR A 384 -9.31 -6.75 -2.93
N GLU A 385 -10.58 -6.45 -2.68
CA GLU A 385 -11.33 -5.41 -3.42
C GLU A 385 -10.72 -4.01 -3.26
N VAL A 386 -10.16 -3.70 -2.09
CA VAL A 386 -9.48 -2.43 -1.84
C VAL A 386 -8.21 -2.36 -2.67
N ARG A 387 -7.42 -3.44 -2.72
CA ARG A 387 -6.26 -3.54 -3.61
C ARG A 387 -6.69 -3.33 -5.06
N LEU A 388 -7.71 -4.03 -5.54
CA LEU A 388 -8.19 -3.88 -6.92
C LEU A 388 -8.57 -2.43 -7.22
N LYS A 389 -9.32 -1.78 -6.33
CA LYS A 389 -9.68 -0.36 -6.49
C LYS A 389 -8.44 0.54 -6.57
N ASN A 390 -7.41 0.25 -5.77
CA ASN A 390 -6.16 1.01 -5.77
C ASN A 390 -5.32 0.75 -7.03
N ASP A 391 -5.17 -0.50 -7.46
CA ASP A 391 -4.50 -0.87 -8.72
C ASP A 391 -5.13 -0.14 -9.90
N ARG A 392 -6.48 -0.15 -9.98
CA ARG A 392 -7.23 0.59 -11.01
C ARG A 392 -6.97 2.10 -10.96
N LYS A 393 -6.87 2.69 -9.77
CA LYS A 393 -6.57 4.12 -9.61
C LYS A 393 -5.14 4.43 -10.06
N LEU A 394 -4.16 3.61 -9.67
CA LEU A 394 -2.76 3.77 -10.04
C LEU A 394 -2.56 3.65 -11.55
N VAL A 395 -3.19 2.66 -12.18
CA VAL A 395 -3.12 2.46 -13.64
C VAL A 395 -3.73 3.66 -14.37
N LYS A 396 -4.89 4.17 -13.93
CA LYS A 396 -5.49 5.38 -14.51
C LYS A 396 -4.61 6.62 -14.37
N ASP A 397 -4.00 6.82 -13.20
CA ASP A 397 -3.05 7.93 -12.99
C ASP A 397 -1.81 7.80 -13.89
N ALA A 398 -1.23 6.60 -13.98
CA ALA A 398 -0.10 6.33 -14.85
C ALA A 398 -0.43 6.64 -16.31
N LEU A 399 -1.61 6.23 -16.78
CA LEU A 399 -2.06 6.51 -18.15
C LEU A 399 -2.23 8.01 -18.41
N ASN A 400 -2.88 8.73 -17.51
CA ASN A 400 -3.09 10.17 -17.64
C ASN A 400 -1.77 10.95 -17.71
N ARG A 401 -0.72 10.44 -17.06
CA ARG A 401 0.61 11.05 -17.06
C ARG A 401 1.50 10.58 -18.21
N GLY A 402 1.12 9.52 -18.93
CA GLY A 402 1.98 8.86 -19.91
C GLY A 402 3.15 8.10 -19.25
N ARG A 403 2.94 7.57 -18.06
CA ARG A 403 3.91 6.79 -17.28
C ARG A 403 3.94 5.33 -17.76
N PRO A 404 5.13 4.72 -17.91
CA PRO A 404 5.25 3.30 -18.24
C PRO A 404 4.62 2.39 -17.18
N VAL A 405 3.99 1.29 -17.61
CA VAL A 405 3.33 0.31 -16.75
C VAL A 405 3.75 -1.12 -17.11
N LEU A 406 4.10 -1.92 -16.10
CA LEU A 406 4.31 -3.37 -16.23
C LEU A 406 3.29 -4.09 -15.35
N GLY A 407 2.45 -4.94 -15.96
CA GLY A 407 1.54 -5.84 -15.25
C GLY A 407 2.04 -7.27 -15.32
N ILE A 408 2.05 -7.99 -14.19
CA ILE A 408 2.50 -9.38 -14.10
C ILE A 408 1.38 -10.29 -13.58
N CYS A 409 1.16 -11.43 -14.24
CA CYS A 409 0.19 -12.47 -13.86
C CYS A 409 -1.20 -11.87 -13.59
N ALA A 410 -1.72 -11.98 -12.36
CA ALA A 410 -3.02 -11.40 -12.02
C ALA A 410 -3.06 -9.87 -12.23
N GLY A 411 -1.95 -9.15 -12.02
CA GLY A 411 -1.85 -7.73 -12.31
C GLY A 411 -2.02 -7.41 -13.80
N ALA A 412 -1.48 -8.26 -14.68
CA ALA A 412 -1.73 -8.18 -16.12
C ALA A 412 -3.21 -8.41 -16.47
N LEU A 413 -3.85 -9.40 -15.85
CA LEU A 413 -5.27 -9.69 -16.07
C LEU A 413 -6.18 -8.55 -15.58
N GLU A 414 -5.86 -7.92 -14.45
CA GLU A 414 -6.64 -6.77 -13.96
C GLU A 414 -6.53 -5.57 -14.90
N ILE A 415 -5.33 -5.27 -15.42
CA ILE A 415 -5.17 -4.22 -16.42
C ILE A 415 -5.89 -4.59 -17.72
N TRP A 416 -5.80 -5.84 -18.18
CA TRP A 416 -6.55 -6.31 -19.35
C TRP A 416 -8.06 -6.07 -19.22
N LYS A 417 -8.64 -6.40 -18.07
CA LYS A 417 -10.06 -6.15 -17.75
C LYS A 417 -10.41 -4.67 -17.70
N LEU A 418 -9.50 -3.82 -17.20
CA LEU A 418 -9.70 -2.36 -17.19
C LEU A 418 -9.92 -1.79 -18.59
N TYR A 419 -9.35 -2.42 -19.60
CA TYR A 419 -9.47 -2.03 -21.00
C TYR A 419 -10.63 -2.75 -21.73
N GLY A 420 -11.50 -3.45 -21.00
CA GLY A 420 -12.65 -4.18 -21.55
C GLY A 420 -12.30 -5.57 -22.09
N GLY A 421 -11.07 -6.05 -21.87
CA GLY A 421 -10.67 -7.40 -22.23
C GLY A 421 -11.38 -8.46 -21.37
N LYS A 422 -11.64 -9.64 -21.95
CA LYS A 422 -12.21 -10.79 -21.23
C LYS A 422 -11.13 -11.79 -20.82
N GLU A 423 -11.33 -12.47 -19.71
CA GLU A 423 -10.49 -13.61 -19.30
C GLU A 423 -11.12 -14.94 -19.76
N VAL A 424 -10.29 -15.97 -19.91
CA VAL A 424 -10.71 -17.35 -20.19
C VAL A 424 -10.01 -18.28 -19.21
N ALA A 425 -10.70 -19.33 -18.76
CA ALA A 425 -10.10 -20.35 -17.90
C ALA A 425 -9.07 -21.18 -18.69
N VAL A 426 -7.98 -21.53 -18.02
CA VAL A 426 -6.96 -22.46 -18.51
C VAL A 426 -6.62 -23.48 -17.41
N HIS A 427 -6.48 -24.74 -17.78
CA HIS A 427 -6.48 -25.86 -16.85
C HIS A 427 -5.07 -26.39 -16.56
N HIS A 428 -4.17 -26.33 -17.54
CA HIS A 428 -2.84 -26.91 -17.43
C HIS A 428 -1.71 -25.88 -17.40
N HIS A 429 -2.05 -24.59 -17.29
CA HIS A 429 -1.09 -23.51 -17.11
C HIS A 429 -0.64 -23.28 -15.65
N SER A 430 -1.29 -23.89 -14.66
CA SER A 430 -0.94 -23.63 -13.26
C SER A 430 -0.09 -24.74 -12.63
N TRP A 431 1.11 -24.40 -12.15
CA TRP A 431 1.84 -25.24 -11.20
C TRP A 431 1.22 -25.19 -9.80
N LYS A 432 1.36 -26.27 -9.04
CA LYS A 432 0.73 -26.42 -7.71
C LYS A 432 1.24 -25.40 -6.68
N LYS A 433 2.42 -24.82 -6.88
CA LYS A 433 3.06 -23.89 -5.95
C LYS A 433 3.49 -22.63 -6.68
N MET A 434 3.32 -21.47 -6.03
CA MET A 434 3.93 -20.23 -6.46
C MET A 434 5.46 -20.31 -6.34
N PRO A 435 6.23 -19.67 -7.24
CA PRO A 435 7.66 -19.50 -7.05
C PRO A 435 7.94 -18.82 -5.71
N ARG A 436 8.99 -19.26 -5.01
CA ARG A 436 9.35 -18.71 -3.70
C ARG A 436 10.85 -18.46 -3.58
N LEU A 437 11.20 -17.52 -2.72
CA LEU A 437 12.59 -17.33 -2.32
C LEU A 437 13.01 -18.47 -1.40
N THR A 438 14.14 -19.09 -1.73
CA THR A 438 14.85 -20.03 -0.87
C THR A 438 15.68 -19.27 0.17
N GLU A 439 16.11 -19.93 1.23
CA GLU A 439 16.98 -19.34 2.27
C GLU A 439 18.28 -18.74 1.71
N LYS A 440 18.75 -19.25 0.56
CA LYS A 440 19.93 -18.75 -0.15
C LYS A 440 19.64 -17.54 -1.04
N GLY A 441 18.43 -16.98 -1.00
CA GLY A 441 18.00 -15.87 -1.84
C GLY A 441 17.76 -16.22 -3.30
N ARG A 442 17.90 -17.49 -3.71
CA ARG A 442 17.57 -18.01 -5.05
C ARG A 442 16.09 -18.33 -5.17
N PHE A 443 15.56 -18.38 -6.39
CA PHE A 443 14.20 -18.84 -6.62
C PHE A 443 14.12 -20.36 -6.69
N GLY A 444 13.23 -20.91 -5.86
CA GLY A 444 12.80 -22.30 -5.92
C GLY A 444 11.36 -22.39 -6.40
N ASP A 445 10.92 -23.60 -6.73
CA ASP A 445 9.58 -23.88 -7.28
C ASP A 445 9.26 -23.10 -8.57
N ASN A 446 10.28 -22.59 -9.27
CA ASN A 446 10.16 -21.97 -10.59
C ASN A 446 10.05 -23.04 -11.68
N VAL A 447 8.85 -23.60 -11.86
CA VAL A 447 8.63 -24.73 -12.78
C VAL A 447 8.34 -24.21 -14.19
N ILE A 448 9.17 -24.63 -15.15
CA ILE A 448 8.93 -24.43 -16.57
C ILE A 448 7.67 -25.19 -16.98
N MET A 449 6.76 -24.49 -17.67
CA MET A 449 5.46 -25.00 -18.04
C MET A 449 5.28 -25.12 -19.55
N HIS A 450 5.61 -24.07 -20.30
CA HIS A 450 5.42 -24.05 -21.75
C HIS A 450 6.46 -23.14 -22.41
N SER A 451 6.57 -23.22 -23.73
CA SER A 451 7.36 -22.28 -24.53
C SER A 451 6.52 -21.04 -24.88
N LEU A 452 7.19 -20.02 -25.40
CA LEU A 452 6.61 -18.78 -25.89
C LEU A 452 6.94 -18.59 -27.37
N ARG A 453 5.90 -18.27 -28.14
CA ARG A 453 6.04 -17.64 -29.46
C ARG A 453 5.90 -16.14 -29.28
N ILE A 454 7.01 -15.43 -29.46
CA ILE A 454 7.07 -13.98 -29.33
C ILE A 454 6.99 -13.35 -30.72
N TYR A 455 6.09 -12.38 -30.90
CA TYR A 455 5.96 -11.67 -32.17
C TYR A 455 6.99 -10.54 -32.28
N SER A 456 7.71 -10.50 -33.40
CA SER A 456 8.70 -9.47 -33.69
C SER A 456 8.09 -8.07 -33.80
N GLY A 457 8.88 -7.03 -33.52
CA GLY A 457 8.40 -5.64 -33.55
C GLY A 457 7.49 -5.30 -32.36
N SER A 458 7.71 -5.98 -31.24
CA SER A 458 7.07 -5.72 -29.96
C SER A 458 8.09 -5.26 -28.93
N ILE A 459 7.63 -4.53 -27.92
CA ILE A 459 8.44 -4.17 -26.75
C ILE A 459 8.98 -5.44 -26.08
N LEU A 460 8.13 -6.48 -25.99
CA LEU A 460 8.55 -7.77 -25.44
C LEU A 460 9.69 -8.40 -26.24
N ALA A 461 9.60 -8.41 -27.57
CA ALA A 461 10.66 -8.93 -28.42
C ALA A 461 11.96 -8.14 -28.25
N ASP A 462 11.89 -6.81 -28.23
CA ASP A 462 13.08 -5.96 -28.06
C ASP A 462 13.71 -6.15 -26.66
N ALA A 463 12.88 -6.34 -25.63
CA ALA A 463 13.34 -6.61 -24.28
C ALA A 463 13.99 -7.99 -24.16
N MET A 464 13.43 -9.03 -24.79
CA MET A 464 13.95 -10.39 -24.67
C MET A 464 15.09 -10.70 -25.64
N TYR A 465 15.04 -10.29 -26.90
CA TYR A 465 16.10 -10.60 -27.86
C TYR A 465 17.30 -9.65 -27.76
N GLU A 466 17.17 -8.47 -27.14
CA GLU A 466 18.14 -7.38 -27.23
C GLU A 466 18.61 -7.13 -28.68
N LYS A 467 19.93 -6.99 -28.91
CA LYS A 467 20.54 -6.87 -30.25
C LYS A 467 20.71 -8.22 -30.97
N ALA A 468 20.28 -9.34 -30.37
CA ALA A 468 20.54 -10.66 -30.94
C ALA A 468 19.69 -10.88 -32.21
N ILE A 469 20.37 -11.26 -33.29
CA ILE A 469 19.83 -11.36 -34.66
C ILE A 469 18.89 -12.57 -34.83
N ASN A 470 18.92 -13.54 -33.91
CA ASN A 470 18.19 -14.80 -34.09
C ASN A 470 16.74 -14.74 -33.59
N LYS A 471 15.88 -14.04 -34.36
CA LYS A 471 14.44 -13.82 -34.11
C LYS A 471 13.57 -15.10 -34.15
N GLN A 472 14.17 -16.28 -34.19
CA GLN A 472 13.47 -17.57 -34.24
C GLN A 472 13.64 -18.43 -32.98
N LYS A 473 14.33 -17.93 -31.95
CA LYS A 473 14.49 -18.68 -30.70
C LYS A 473 13.14 -18.77 -29.95
N THR A 474 12.78 -19.98 -29.55
CA THR A 474 11.70 -20.21 -28.56
C THR A 474 12.25 -20.01 -27.15
N PHE A 475 11.43 -19.42 -26.27
CA PHE A 475 11.78 -19.23 -24.86
C PHE A 475 10.87 -20.07 -23.99
N VAL A 476 11.43 -20.73 -22.98
CA VAL A 476 10.65 -21.48 -22.01
C VAL A 476 10.23 -20.60 -20.84
N THR A 477 9.00 -20.73 -20.36
CA THR A 477 8.51 -19.90 -19.26
C THR A 477 7.89 -20.72 -18.13
N ASN A 478 7.89 -20.13 -16.93
CA ASN A 478 7.09 -20.62 -15.81
C ASN A 478 5.61 -20.28 -16.00
N SER A 479 4.73 -20.97 -15.26
CA SER A 479 3.33 -20.58 -15.20
C SER A 479 2.63 -21.12 -13.95
N VAL A 480 1.76 -20.27 -13.39
CA VAL A 480 0.98 -20.51 -12.17
C VAL A 480 -0.46 -20.00 -12.30
N HIS A 481 -0.82 -19.46 -13.47
CA HIS A 481 -2.13 -18.88 -13.70
C HIS A 481 -3.15 -19.95 -14.12
N THR A 482 -4.40 -19.75 -13.71
CA THR A 482 -5.56 -20.57 -14.09
C THR A 482 -6.51 -19.82 -15.02
N LYS A 483 -6.13 -18.59 -15.38
CA LYS A 483 -6.89 -17.70 -16.24
C LYS A 483 -5.92 -16.99 -17.18
N ALA A 484 -6.33 -16.83 -18.42
CA ALA A 484 -5.58 -16.13 -19.45
C ALA A 484 -6.42 -15.05 -20.14
N MET A 485 -5.77 -14.22 -20.95
CA MET A 485 -6.46 -13.22 -21.76
C MET A 485 -7.21 -13.92 -22.90
N SER A 486 -8.51 -13.61 -23.03
CA SER A 486 -9.36 -14.20 -24.06
C SER A 486 -9.12 -13.52 -25.41
N PRO A 487 -8.95 -14.28 -26.51
CA PRO A 487 -8.90 -13.70 -27.85
C PRO A 487 -10.26 -13.18 -28.33
N SER A 488 -11.37 -13.49 -27.63
CA SER A 488 -12.73 -13.11 -28.03
C SER A 488 -12.99 -11.61 -28.01
N ILE A 489 -12.34 -10.89 -27.09
CA ILE A 489 -12.43 -9.43 -26.98
C ILE A 489 -11.04 -8.90 -26.66
N ILE A 490 -10.36 -8.41 -27.69
CA ILE A 490 -9.07 -7.73 -27.59
C ILE A 490 -9.35 -6.23 -27.53
N PRO A 491 -8.91 -5.51 -26.47
CA PRO A 491 -9.02 -4.07 -26.43
C PRO A 491 -8.37 -3.41 -27.64
N PRO A 492 -8.99 -2.39 -28.25
CA PRO A 492 -8.55 -1.82 -29.52
C PRO A 492 -7.16 -1.17 -29.46
N ASN A 493 -6.72 -0.75 -28.26
CA ASN A 493 -5.41 -0.12 -28.05
C ASN A 493 -4.33 -1.11 -27.59
N MET A 494 -4.59 -2.42 -27.63
CA MET A 494 -3.64 -3.46 -27.26
C MET A 494 -3.42 -4.42 -28.41
N LYS A 495 -2.20 -4.94 -28.52
CA LYS A 495 -1.86 -6.02 -29.45
C LYS A 495 -1.28 -7.20 -28.68
N ILE A 496 -1.55 -8.40 -29.18
CA ILE A 496 -0.96 -9.64 -28.67
C ILE A 496 0.50 -9.67 -29.09
N VAL A 497 1.40 -10.01 -28.17
CA VAL A 497 2.85 -10.05 -28.42
C VAL A 497 3.51 -11.37 -28.02
N ALA A 498 2.83 -12.20 -27.23
CA ALA A 498 3.24 -13.59 -27.06
C ALA A 498 2.05 -14.53 -26.94
N ARG A 499 2.24 -15.75 -27.45
CA ARG A 499 1.36 -16.89 -27.19
C ARG A 499 2.13 -18.07 -26.62
N SER A 500 1.46 -18.90 -25.84
CA SER A 500 2.00 -20.19 -25.41
C SER A 500 2.28 -21.09 -26.62
N LEU A 501 3.27 -21.96 -26.45
CA LEU A 501 3.61 -23.11 -27.30
C LEU A 501 3.87 -24.31 -26.39
N GLN A 502 3.48 -25.51 -26.81
CA GLN A 502 3.87 -26.71 -26.08
C GLN A 502 5.39 -26.84 -25.98
N CYS A 503 5.87 -27.44 -24.89
CA CYS A 503 7.29 -27.73 -24.71
C CYS A 503 7.49 -29.07 -24.01
N ASP A 504 8.60 -29.74 -24.34
CA ASP A 504 8.97 -31.04 -23.75
C ASP A 504 9.37 -30.92 -22.27
N GLY A 505 9.62 -29.69 -21.79
CA GLY A 505 9.99 -29.39 -20.41
C GLY A 505 8.83 -29.31 -19.43
N ALA A 506 7.59 -29.42 -19.90
CA ALA A 506 6.40 -29.40 -19.03
C ALA A 506 6.36 -30.63 -18.11
N PRO A 507 5.83 -30.53 -16.87
CA PRO A 507 5.61 -31.70 -16.03
C PRO A 507 4.74 -32.75 -16.74
N THR A 508 5.08 -34.03 -16.64
CA THR A 508 4.43 -35.13 -17.39
C THR A 508 2.92 -35.27 -17.18
N ASN A 509 2.36 -34.71 -16.10
CA ASN A 509 0.93 -34.67 -15.82
C ASN A 509 0.26 -33.33 -16.16
N ARG A 510 0.95 -32.48 -16.94
CA ARG A 510 0.47 -31.19 -17.41
C ARG A 510 0.64 -31.13 -18.92
N SER A 511 -0.43 -30.71 -19.61
CA SER A 511 -0.40 -30.42 -21.04
C SER A 511 -0.97 -29.02 -21.25
N PRO A 512 -0.18 -27.96 -21.03
CA PRO A 512 -0.65 -26.58 -21.15
C PRO A 512 -1.27 -26.34 -22.52
N GLU A 513 -2.38 -25.62 -22.52
CA GLU A 513 -3.08 -25.24 -23.75
C GLU A 513 -2.16 -24.40 -24.64
N ASP A 514 -2.10 -24.76 -25.93
CA ASP A 514 -1.36 -24.03 -26.95
C ASP A 514 -2.15 -22.79 -27.41
N ASN A 515 -1.45 -21.82 -28.02
CA ASN A 515 -2.02 -20.57 -28.54
C ASN A 515 -2.72 -19.67 -27.49
N VAL A 516 -2.53 -19.92 -26.20
CA VAL A 516 -3.02 -19.05 -25.12
C VAL A 516 -2.29 -17.72 -25.18
N ILE A 517 -2.99 -16.60 -24.98
CA ILE A 517 -2.37 -15.27 -24.96
C ILE A 517 -1.58 -15.12 -23.65
N GLU A 518 -0.26 -15.04 -23.75
CA GLU A 518 0.65 -14.94 -22.60
C GLU A 518 1.16 -13.52 -22.37
N ALA A 519 1.15 -12.68 -23.42
CA ALA A 519 1.48 -11.27 -23.28
C ALA A 519 0.78 -10.39 -24.30
N VAL A 520 0.45 -9.18 -23.87
CA VAL A 520 -0.05 -8.08 -24.71
C VAL A 520 0.68 -6.79 -24.36
N GLU A 521 0.73 -5.86 -25.30
CA GLU A 521 1.27 -4.52 -25.06
C GLU A 521 0.39 -3.45 -25.71
N MET A 522 0.55 -2.20 -25.23
CA MET A 522 -0.22 -1.07 -25.75
C MET A 522 0.35 -0.58 -27.09
N CYS A 523 -0.54 -0.31 -28.06
CA CYS A 523 -0.16 0.11 -29.41
C CYS A 523 0.32 1.56 -29.48
N HIS A 524 -0.18 2.42 -28.57
CA HIS A 524 0.02 3.87 -28.62
C HIS A 524 0.21 4.45 -27.21
N GLY A 525 0.92 5.57 -27.11
CA GLY A 525 1.12 6.28 -25.85
C GLY A 525 2.29 5.74 -25.03
N ALA A 526 2.11 5.66 -23.71
CA ALA A 526 3.16 5.21 -22.81
C ALA A 526 3.39 3.68 -22.94
N PRO A 527 4.64 3.21 -22.82
CA PRO A 527 4.93 1.79 -22.82
C PRO A 527 4.15 1.06 -21.73
N MET A 528 3.27 0.14 -22.13
CA MET A 528 2.55 -0.74 -21.23
C MET A 528 2.69 -2.18 -21.71
N LEU A 529 3.24 -3.03 -20.85
CA LEU A 529 3.47 -4.45 -21.12
C LEU A 529 2.76 -5.28 -20.06
N LEU A 530 1.94 -6.25 -20.49
CA LEU A 530 1.18 -7.15 -19.64
C LEU A 530 1.62 -8.57 -19.93
N ILE A 531 2.12 -9.30 -18.93
CA ILE A 531 2.64 -10.66 -19.05
C ILE A 531 1.98 -11.59 -18.04
N LEU A 532 1.67 -12.83 -18.42
CA LEU A 532 1.00 -13.78 -17.53
C LEU A 532 1.95 -14.65 -16.70
N TRP A 533 3.17 -14.87 -17.17
CA TRP A 533 4.20 -15.57 -16.41
C TRP A 533 4.95 -14.62 -15.44
N HIS A 534 5.84 -15.19 -14.63
CA HIS A 534 6.60 -14.47 -13.61
C HIS A 534 8.09 -14.34 -14.00
N PRO A 535 8.50 -13.34 -14.81
CA PRO A 535 9.90 -13.12 -15.15
C PRO A 535 10.78 -12.78 -13.93
N GLU A 536 10.17 -12.24 -12.88
CA GLU A 536 10.82 -11.90 -11.61
C GLU A 536 11.28 -13.13 -10.84
N ALA A 537 10.77 -14.32 -11.16
CA ALA A 537 11.13 -15.59 -10.52
C ALA A 537 12.29 -16.33 -11.20
N PHE A 538 12.91 -15.76 -12.23
CA PHE A 538 14.06 -16.38 -12.91
C PHE A 538 15.40 -15.98 -12.27
N ASN A 539 16.25 -16.97 -12.03
CA ASN A 539 17.65 -16.77 -11.69
C ASN A 539 18.48 -16.46 -12.95
N ALA A 540 19.72 -15.98 -12.77
CA ALA A 540 20.60 -15.65 -13.89
C ALA A 540 21.02 -16.85 -14.74
N ASP A 541 21.15 -17.99 -14.07
CA ASP A 541 21.64 -19.28 -14.55
C ASP A 541 20.50 -20.26 -14.89
N ASP A 542 19.24 -19.85 -14.72
CA ASP A 542 18.10 -20.62 -15.22
C ASP A 542 18.13 -20.64 -16.76
N THR A 543 17.53 -21.67 -17.36
CA THR A 543 17.30 -21.70 -18.82
C THR A 543 16.51 -20.46 -19.21
N ASP A 544 17.03 -19.71 -20.18
CA ASP A 544 16.49 -18.42 -20.64
C ASP A 544 16.35 -17.32 -19.57
N GLY A 545 16.88 -17.53 -18.36
CA GLY A 545 16.67 -16.63 -17.22
C GLY A 545 17.18 -15.21 -17.46
N ILE A 546 18.27 -15.04 -18.21
CA ILE A 546 18.75 -13.70 -18.60
C ILE A 546 17.72 -12.93 -19.43
N TYR A 547 17.03 -13.60 -20.36
CA TYR A 547 16.05 -12.97 -21.25
C TYR A 547 14.78 -12.56 -20.52
N HIS A 548 14.30 -13.38 -19.59
CA HIS A 548 13.17 -13.00 -18.72
C HIS A 548 13.53 -11.82 -17.83
N ARG A 549 14.73 -11.81 -17.25
CA ARG A 549 15.22 -10.69 -16.43
C ARG A 549 15.38 -9.39 -17.22
N ASN A 550 15.70 -9.49 -18.51
CA ASN A 550 15.81 -8.32 -19.38
C ASN A 550 14.48 -7.58 -19.54
N ILE A 551 13.33 -8.25 -19.42
CA ILE A 551 12.00 -7.60 -19.43
C ILE A 551 11.92 -6.56 -18.32
N LEU A 552 12.30 -6.94 -17.09
CA LEU A 552 12.25 -6.04 -15.93
C LEU A 552 13.22 -4.87 -16.09
N THR A 553 14.44 -5.15 -16.54
CA THR A 553 15.45 -4.11 -16.80
C THR A 553 15.01 -3.15 -17.89
N TYR A 554 14.41 -3.66 -18.97
CA TYR A 554 13.91 -2.84 -20.07
C TYR A 554 12.81 -1.89 -19.58
N MET A 555 11.83 -2.42 -18.85
CA MET A 555 10.73 -1.59 -18.32
C MET A 555 11.21 -0.58 -17.26
N ALA A 556 12.23 -0.92 -16.46
CA ALA A 556 12.85 0.02 -15.54
C ALA A 556 13.52 1.20 -16.29
N LYS A 557 14.25 0.92 -17.37
CA LYS A 557 14.84 1.94 -18.26
C LYS A 557 13.79 2.79 -18.97
N ALA A 558 12.65 2.21 -19.36
CA ALA A 558 11.52 3.00 -19.86
C ALA A 558 11.04 4.00 -18.78
N GLY A 559 11.06 3.59 -17.52
CA GLY A 559 10.82 4.45 -16.36
C GLY A 559 11.82 5.61 -16.24
N ASP A 560 13.12 5.37 -16.48
CA ASP A 560 14.12 6.45 -16.55
C ASP A 560 13.80 7.45 -17.64
N ALA A 561 13.52 6.96 -18.86
CA ALA A 561 13.20 7.83 -19.98
C ALA A 561 12.00 8.74 -19.69
N TYR A 562 10.96 8.19 -19.05
CA TYR A 562 9.82 8.97 -18.56
C TYR A 562 10.25 9.99 -17.51
N TYR A 563 10.98 9.58 -16.48
CA TYR A 563 11.41 10.44 -15.39
C TYR A 563 12.24 11.64 -15.89
N TRP A 564 13.26 11.37 -16.71
CA TRP A 564 14.14 12.40 -17.24
C TRP A 564 13.41 13.34 -18.19
N LYS A 565 12.48 12.83 -19.00
CA LYS A 565 11.61 13.68 -19.82
C LYS A 565 10.78 14.63 -18.95
N GLN A 566 10.12 14.12 -17.91
CA GLN A 566 9.30 14.95 -17.03
C GLN A 566 10.14 16.00 -16.29
N LYS A 567 11.31 15.60 -15.79
CA LYS A 567 12.24 16.50 -15.11
C LYS A 567 12.72 17.62 -16.04
N MET A 568 13.13 17.28 -17.26
CA MET A 568 13.52 18.25 -18.28
C MET A 568 12.37 19.23 -18.59
N LEU A 569 11.14 18.74 -18.73
CA LEU A 569 9.97 19.59 -18.99
C LEU A 569 9.68 20.55 -17.83
N LEU A 570 9.85 20.12 -16.58
CA LEU A 570 9.75 21.00 -15.42
C LEU A 570 10.83 22.07 -15.41
N GLU A 571 12.09 21.68 -15.63
CA GLU A 571 13.22 22.62 -15.68
C GLU A 571 13.05 23.66 -16.80
N LEU A 572 12.59 23.24 -17.99
CA LEU A 572 12.27 24.16 -19.09
C LEU A 572 11.13 25.12 -18.72
N LYS A 573 10.06 24.62 -18.09
CA LYS A 573 8.93 25.44 -17.65
C LYS A 573 9.38 26.51 -16.65
N GLU A 574 10.24 26.14 -15.70
CA GLU A 574 10.79 27.07 -14.72
C GLU A 574 11.65 28.16 -15.38
N GLN A 575 12.50 27.79 -16.35
CA GLN A 575 13.31 28.74 -17.11
C GLN A 575 12.45 29.76 -17.89
N PHE A 576 11.44 29.31 -18.64
CA PHE A 576 10.59 30.20 -19.43
C PHE A 576 9.62 31.05 -18.59
N GLN A 577 9.18 30.57 -17.42
CA GLN A 577 8.41 31.38 -16.47
C GLN A 577 9.27 32.49 -15.84
N PHE A 578 10.56 32.23 -15.66
CA PHE A 578 11.49 33.22 -15.12
C PHE A 578 11.82 34.32 -16.15
N GLU A 579 11.89 33.98 -17.44
CA GLU A 579 12.10 34.98 -18.50
C GLU A 579 10.87 35.86 -18.71
N SER A 580 9.66 35.28 -18.74
CA SER A 580 8.42 36.05 -18.92
C SER A 580 8.18 37.05 -17.78
N SER A 581 8.56 36.73 -16.55
CA SER A 581 8.49 37.65 -15.40
C SER A 581 9.55 38.77 -15.44
N ARG A 582 10.72 38.54 -16.05
CA ARG A 582 11.74 39.59 -16.27
C ARG A 582 11.32 40.62 -17.33
N PHE A 583 10.65 40.18 -18.41
CA PHE A 583 10.19 41.10 -19.45
C PHE A 583 8.96 41.93 -19.04
N SER A 584 8.10 41.42 -18.15
CA SER A 584 6.97 42.19 -17.62
C SER A 584 7.35 43.31 -16.63
N GLY A 585 8.60 43.32 -16.14
CA GLY A 585 9.13 44.37 -15.27
C GLY A 585 9.75 45.56 -16.01
N CYS A 586 9.90 45.47 -17.33
CA CYS A 586 10.43 46.54 -18.18
C CYS A 586 9.27 47.28 -18.85
N SER A 587 8.36 47.84 -18.06
CA SER A 587 7.45 48.88 -18.54
C SER A 587 8.28 50.11 -18.87
N ILE A 588 8.36 50.45 -20.16
CA ILE A 588 8.96 51.66 -20.69
C ILE A 588 8.33 52.85 -19.97
N SER A 589 9.11 53.51 -19.12
CA SER A 589 8.81 54.83 -18.54
C SER A 589 9.21 55.93 -19.49
#